data_AF-A0AAP7QRN8-F1
#
_entry.id   AF-A0AAP7QRN8-F1
#
_cell.length_a   1.000
_cell.length_b   1.000
_cell.length_c   1.000
_cell.angle_alpha   90.00
_cell.angle_beta   90.00
_cell.angle_gamma   90.00
#
_symmetry.space_group_name_H-M   'P 1'
#
loop_
_entity.id
_entity.type
_entity.pdbx_description
1 polymer ?
#
loop_
_entity_poly.entity_id
_entity_poly.type
_entity_poly.pdbx_seq_one_letter_code
_entity_poly.pdbx_strand_id
1 'polypeptide(L)'
;MNENNPIIYSVIEKLHKQQEKGLQKYGVFVKTSSHDLKGWLQHGLEETLDLATYLETAIQLLKEQEQAFQARYDHHISQKYEAMAGFYDGWSSSADARNHHALSASLVYQDALTAGFKLKTEGE
;
A
#
# COMPACT_ATOMS: atom_id res chain seq x y z
N MET A 1 -12.74 -35.61 -8.44
CA MET A 1 -12.60 -34.15 -8.30
C MET A 1 -11.17 -33.79 -8.69
N ASN A 2 -10.87 -32.62 -9.26
CA ASN A 2 -9.49 -32.27 -9.62
C ASN A 2 -8.73 -31.84 -8.35
N GLU A 3 -8.36 -32.84 -7.54
CA GLU A 3 -7.72 -32.70 -6.23
C GLU A 3 -6.26 -32.21 -6.30
N ASN A 4 -5.72 -32.00 -7.51
CA ASN A 4 -4.32 -31.65 -7.75
C ASN A 4 -4.07 -30.15 -8.03
N ASN A 5 -5.04 -29.26 -7.82
CA ASN A 5 -4.78 -27.82 -7.96
C ASN A 5 -4.16 -27.27 -6.65
N PRO A 6 -2.85 -26.92 -6.62
CA PRO A 6 -2.19 -26.47 -5.40
C PRO A 6 -2.76 -25.16 -4.85
N ILE A 7 -3.34 -24.31 -5.69
CA ILE A 7 -4.00 -23.07 -5.27
C ILE A 7 -5.27 -23.40 -4.49
N ILE A 8 -6.07 -24.35 -4.98
CA ILE A 8 -7.30 -24.77 -4.31
C ILE A 8 -6.98 -25.45 -2.97
N TYR A 9 -5.96 -26.31 -2.94
CA TYR A 9 -5.50 -26.94 -1.69
C TYR A 9 -5.10 -25.89 -0.64
N SER A 10 -4.34 -24.86 -1.05
CA SER A 10 -3.98 -23.75 -0.15
C SER A 10 -5.20 -23.02 0.42
N VAL A 11 -6.25 -22.83 -0.36
CA VAL A 11 -7.51 -22.21 0.11
C VAL A 11 -8.21 -23.12 1.12
N ILE A 12 -8.28 -24.43 0.86
CA ILE A 12 -8.88 -25.40 1.78
C ILE A 12 -8.13 -25.42 3.13
N GLU A 13 -6.79 -25.41 3.12
CA GLU A 13 -6.01 -25.32 4.35
C GLU A 13 -6.28 -24.04 5.13
N LYS A 14 -6.43 -22.89 4.45
CA LYS A 14 -6.78 -21.62 5.10
C LYS A 14 -8.14 -21.70 5.78
N LEU A 15 -9.13 -22.33 5.15
CA LEU A 15 -10.45 -22.55 5.74
C LEU A 15 -10.36 -23.39 7.02
N HIS A 16 -9.61 -24.49 7.01
CA HIS A 16 -9.40 -25.32 8.20
C HIS A 16 -8.73 -24.55 9.34
N LYS A 17 -7.64 -23.82 9.05
CA LYS A 17 -6.94 -22.99 10.05
C LYS A 17 -7.85 -21.90 10.63
N GLN A 18 -8.71 -21.30 9.81
CA GLN A 18 -9.66 -20.28 10.29
C GLN A 18 -10.72 -20.90 11.21
N GLN A 19 -11.24 -22.10 10.88
CA GLN A 19 -12.15 -22.81 11.78
C GLN A 19 -11.50 -23.18 13.11
N GLU A 20 -10.24 -23.60 13.10
CA GLU A 20 -9.50 -23.93 14.33
C GLU A 20 -9.32 -22.70 15.23
N LYS A 21 -8.98 -21.53 14.67
CA LYS A 21 -8.95 -20.26 15.43
C LYS A 21 -10.30 -19.90 16.02
N GLY A 22 -11.38 -20.06 15.24
CA GLY A 22 -12.75 -19.86 15.73
C GLY A 22 -13.08 -20.80 16.89
N LEU A 23 -12.73 -22.08 16.77
CA LEU A 23 -12.93 -23.08 17.81
C LEU A 23 -12.14 -22.73 19.08
N GLN A 24 -10.88 -22.29 18.97
CA GLN A 24 -10.08 -21.85 20.11
C GLN A 24 -10.68 -20.61 20.79
N LYS A 25 -11.21 -19.66 20.00
CA LYS A 25 -11.79 -18.40 20.51
C LYS A 25 -13.16 -18.59 21.16
N TYR A 26 -14.02 -19.41 20.56
CA TYR A 26 -15.43 -19.53 20.94
C TYR A 26 -15.78 -20.88 21.59
N GLY A 27 -14.86 -21.84 21.63
CA GLY A 27 -15.04 -23.17 22.21
C GLY A 27 -15.99 -24.10 21.44
N VAL A 28 -16.54 -23.64 20.32
CA VAL A 28 -17.55 -24.37 19.55
C VAL A 28 -17.36 -24.19 18.04
N PHE A 29 -17.68 -25.22 17.28
CA PHE A 29 -17.76 -25.12 15.83
C PHE A 29 -18.99 -24.32 15.40
N VAL A 30 -18.85 -23.57 14.31
CA VAL A 30 -19.99 -23.02 13.58
C VAL A 30 -20.87 -24.17 13.08
N LYS A 31 -22.15 -24.14 13.45
CA LYS A 31 -23.19 -25.07 13.00
C LYS A 31 -24.36 -24.26 12.45
N THR A 32 -25.21 -24.86 11.62
CA THR A 32 -26.40 -24.18 11.09
C THR A 32 -27.31 -23.61 12.17
N SER A 33 -27.32 -24.22 13.37
CA SER A 33 -28.06 -23.76 14.55
C SER A 33 -27.34 -22.68 15.39
N SER A 34 -26.14 -22.23 15.00
CA SER A 34 -25.39 -21.21 15.78
C SER A 34 -26.10 -19.85 15.79
N HIS A 35 -26.85 -19.53 14.73
CA HIS A 35 -27.66 -18.32 14.61
C HIS A 35 -28.96 -18.62 13.87
N ASP A 36 -29.98 -17.79 14.08
CA ASP A 36 -31.10 -17.69 13.14
C ASP A 36 -30.66 -16.99 11.85
N LEU A 37 -31.53 -16.94 10.83
CA LEU A 37 -31.19 -16.30 9.55
C LEU A 37 -30.73 -14.85 9.73
N LYS A 38 -31.37 -14.10 10.65
CA LYS A 38 -31.01 -12.70 10.92
C LYS A 38 -29.59 -12.59 11.49
N GLY A 39 -29.22 -13.43 12.46
CA GLY A 39 -27.89 -13.46 13.03
C GLY A 39 -26.82 -13.82 12.00
N TRP A 40 -27.09 -14.81 11.13
CA TRP A 40 -26.18 -15.14 10.02
C TRP A 40 -25.94 -13.98 9.06
N LEU A 41 -27.01 -13.27 8.67
CA LEU A 41 -26.91 -12.12 7.79
C LEU A 41 -26.19 -10.95 8.47
N GLN A 42 -26.46 -10.71 9.75
CA GLN A 42 -25.81 -9.65 10.53
C GLN A 42 -24.30 -9.89 10.66
N HIS A 43 -23.89 -11.11 11.03
CA HIS A 43 -22.47 -11.46 11.11
C HIS A 43 -21.78 -11.38 9.74
N GLY A 44 -22.44 -11.84 8.68
CA GLY A 44 -21.90 -11.70 7.33
C GLY A 44 -21.71 -10.24 6.91
N LEU A 45 -22.63 -9.35 7.30
CA LEU A 45 -22.51 -7.91 7.08
C LEU A 45 -21.34 -7.31 7.86
N GLU A 46 -21.20 -7.66 9.14
CA GLU A 46 -20.09 -7.20 10.01
C GLU A 46 -18.72 -7.58 9.43
N GLU A 47 -18.52 -8.85 9.08
CA GLU A 47 -17.25 -9.33 8.49
C GLU A 47 -16.97 -8.67 7.12
N THR A 48 -18.01 -8.31 6.37
CA THR A 48 -17.86 -7.57 5.11
C THR A 48 -17.43 -6.12 5.36
N LEU A 49 -17.93 -5.48 6.41
CA LEU A 49 -17.52 -4.13 6.80
C LEU A 49 -16.08 -4.10 7.35
N ASP A 50 -15.68 -5.13 8.08
CA ASP A 50 -14.28 -5.29 8.52
C ASP A 50 -13.34 -5.42 7.32
N LEU A 51 -13.70 -6.25 6.34
CA LEU A 51 -12.94 -6.35 5.08
C LEU A 51 -12.88 -5.01 4.34
N ALA A 52 -14.01 -4.30 4.23
CA ALA A 52 -14.04 -2.97 3.58
C ALA A 52 -13.09 -1.99 4.27
N THR A 53 -13.03 -2.02 5.60
CA THR A 53 -12.11 -1.19 6.40
C THR A 53 -10.65 -1.52 6.09
N TYR A 54 -10.28 -2.81 6.00
CA TYR A 54 -8.92 -3.21 5.62
C TYR A 54 -8.54 -2.78 4.19
N LEU A 55 -9.47 -2.89 3.25
CA LEU A 55 -9.25 -2.44 1.88
C LEU A 55 -9.03 -0.93 1.80
N GLU A 56 -9.88 -0.13 2.46
CA GLU A 56 -9.71 1.34 2.49
C GLU A 56 -8.38 1.74 3.16
N THR A 57 -8.02 1.06 4.25
CA THR A 57 -6.72 1.29 4.92
C THR A 57 -5.55 1.02 3.99
N ALA A 58 -5.58 -0.09 3.24
CA ALA A 58 -4.52 -0.41 2.28
C ALA A 58 -4.45 0.59 1.13
N ILE A 59 -5.60 1.05 0.62
CA ILE A 59 -5.68 2.10 -0.40
C ILE A 59 -5.08 3.40 0.12
N GLN A 60 -5.40 3.79 1.35
CA GLN A 60 -4.88 5.01 1.95
C GLN A 60 -3.37 4.96 2.16
N LEU A 61 -2.84 3.83 2.63
CA LEU A 61 -1.39 3.62 2.75
C LEU A 61 -0.66 3.72 1.39
N LEU A 62 -1.27 3.20 0.31
CA LEU A 62 -0.72 3.35 -1.04
C LEU A 62 -0.70 4.83 -1.48
N LYS A 63 -1.78 5.58 -1.22
CA LYS A 63 -1.83 7.02 -1.51
C LYS A 63 -0.78 7.81 -0.72
N GLU A 64 -0.60 7.49 0.56
CA GLU A 64 0.42 8.13 1.40
C GLU A 64 1.84 7.83 0.90
N GLN A 65 2.09 6.61 0.44
CA GLN A 65 3.36 6.23 -0.17
C GLN A 65 3.62 7.01 -1.48
N GLU A 66 2.63 7.11 -2.36
CA GLU A 66 2.70 7.93 -3.58
C GLU A 66 3.00 9.39 -3.25
N GLN A 67 2.29 9.97 -2.28
CA GLN A 67 2.49 11.36 -1.84
C GLN A 67 3.89 11.57 -1.24
N ALA A 68 4.42 10.60 -0.49
CA ALA A 68 5.77 10.68 0.05
C ALA A 68 6.84 10.68 -1.06
N PHE A 69 6.66 9.87 -2.11
CA PHE A 69 7.52 9.92 -3.29
C PHE A 69 7.41 11.27 -4.01
N GLN A 70 6.19 11.75 -4.24
CA GLN A 70 5.96 13.04 -4.90
C GLN A 70 6.61 14.18 -4.10
N ALA A 71 6.42 14.24 -2.78
CA ALA A 71 7.00 15.28 -1.94
C ALA A 71 8.54 15.28 -1.97
N ARG A 72 9.17 14.09 -1.99
CA ARG A 72 10.63 13.96 -2.13
C ARG A 72 11.12 14.41 -3.50
N TYR A 73 10.38 14.07 -4.56
CA TYR A 73 10.68 14.51 -5.91
C TYR A 73 10.59 16.03 -6.01
N ASP A 74 9.48 16.61 -5.58
CA ASP A 74 9.21 18.05 -5.60
C ASP A 74 10.25 18.82 -4.78
N HIS A 75 10.69 18.27 -3.65
CA HIS A 75 11.76 18.85 -2.83
C HIS A 75 13.06 19.03 -3.64
N HIS A 76 13.50 17.99 -4.35
CA HIS A 76 14.71 18.09 -5.17
C HIS A 76 14.53 19.02 -6.38
N ILE A 77 13.34 19.05 -6.99
CA ILE A 77 13.04 20.02 -8.05
C ILE A 77 13.12 21.46 -7.50
N SER A 78 12.57 21.73 -6.31
CA SER A 78 12.67 23.03 -5.64
C SER A 78 14.13 23.42 -5.40
N GLN A 79 14.94 22.53 -4.81
CA GLN A 79 16.36 22.78 -4.55
C GLN A 79 17.16 23.03 -5.84
N LYS A 80 16.83 22.32 -6.93
CA LYS A 80 17.40 22.58 -8.26
C LYS A 80 17.13 24.02 -8.71
N TYR A 81 15.91 24.51 -8.54
CA TYR A 81 15.54 25.89 -8.90
C TYR A 81 16.16 26.94 -7.97
N GLU A 82 16.26 26.67 -6.67
CA GLU A 82 16.97 27.54 -5.73
C GLU A 82 18.45 27.67 -6.12
N ALA A 83 19.11 26.57 -6.48
CA ALA A 83 20.48 26.58 -6.98
C ALA A 83 20.60 27.41 -8.27
N MET A 84 19.63 27.33 -9.20
CA MET A 84 19.58 28.18 -10.40
C MET A 84 19.44 29.67 -10.07
N ALA A 85 18.74 30.00 -8.99
CA ALA A 85 18.56 31.36 -8.51
C ALA A 85 19.75 31.89 -7.69
N GLY A 86 20.80 31.09 -7.50
CA GLY A 86 22.02 31.48 -6.79
C GLY A 86 22.08 31.03 -5.33
N PHE A 87 21.11 30.24 -4.86
CA PHE A 87 21.07 29.69 -3.51
C PHE A 87 21.47 28.20 -3.55
N TYR A 88 22.76 27.92 -3.38
CA TYR A 88 23.32 26.56 -3.50
C TYR A 88 24.01 26.10 -2.21
N ASP A 89 23.45 26.47 -1.06
CA ASP A 89 23.77 26.05 0.32
C ASP A 89 24.98 25.10 0.50
N GLY A 90 26.19 25.67 0.59
CA GLY A 90 27.41 24.91 0.89
C GLY A 90 28.01 24.08 -0.26
N TRP A 91 27.40 24.08 -1.45
CA TRP A 91 27.95 23.44 -2.65
C TRP A 91 29.11 24.26 -3.25
N SER A 92 30.02 23.57 -3.93
CA SER A 92 31.16 24.18 -4.64
C SER A 92 30.74 25.14 -5.75
N SER A 93 29.58 24.87 -6.38
CA SER A 93 28.98 25.77 -7.37
C SER A 93 27.48 25.51 -7.52
N SER A 94 26.77 26.51 -8.06
CA SER A 94 25.37 26.36 -8.51
C SER A 94 25.21 25.23 -9.53
N ALA A 95 26.20 25.01 -10.40
CA ALA A 95 26.15 23.93 -11.38
C ALA A 95 26.17 22.55 -10.70
N ASP A 96 27.03 22.37 -9.70
CA ASP A 96 27.14 21.12 -8.95
C ASP A 96 25.85 20.81 -8.18
N ALA A 97 25.30 21.82 -7.48
CA ALA A 97 24.04 21.69 -6.74
C ALA A 97 22.88 21.30 -7.67
N ARG A 98 22.73 21.98 -8.82
CA ARG A 98 21.68 21.66 -9.80
C ARG A 98 21.81 20.23 -10.32
N ASN A 99 23.01 19.82 -10.70
CA ASN A 99 23.25 18.48 -11.26
C ASN A 99 22.92 17.41 -10.21
N HIS A 100 23.33 17.64 -8.96
CA HIS A 100 23.00 16.75 -7.84
C HIS A 100 21.49 16.63 -7.64
N HIS A 101 20.77 17.74 -7.49
CA HIS A 101 19.33 17.71 -7.24
C HIS A 101 18.53 17.17 -8.43
N ALA A 102 18.95 17.43 -9.67
CA ALA A 102 18.36 16.83 -10.86
C ALA A 102 18.53 15.30 -10.90
N LEU A 103 19.71 14.80 -10.52
CA LEU A 103 19.96 13.36 -10.40
C LEU A 103 19.13 12.75 -9.27
N SER A 104 19.10 13.39 -8.09
CA SER A 104 18.32 12.93 -6.95
C SER A 104 16.83 12.87 -7.25
N ALA A 105 16.26 13.87 -7.93
CA ALA A 105 14.88 13.83 -8.41
C ALA A 105 14.64 12.65 -9.37
N SER A 106 15.57 12.40 -10.30
CA SER A 106 15.49 11.28 -11.24
C SER A 106 15.52 9.92 -10.53
N LEU A 107 16.34 9.78 -9.47
CA LEU A 107 16.40 8.58 -8.64
C LEU A 107 15.09 8.36 -7.89
N VAL A 108 14.55 9.40 -7.25
CA VAL A 108 13.23 9.31 -6.58
C VAL A 108 12.14 8.87 -7.55
N TYR A 109 12.16 9.38 -8.79
CA TYR A 109 11.20 8.96 -9.82
C TYR A 109 11.34 7.48 -10.19
N GLN A 110 12.56 6.97 -10.34
CA GLN A 110 12.80 5.55 -10.63
C GLN A 110 12.39 4.64 -9.46
N ASP A 111 12.65 5.06 -8.23
CA ASP A 111 12.17 4.35 -7.03
C ASP A 111 10.64 4.28 -7.01
N ALA A 112 9.97 5.39 -7.32
CA ALA A 112 8.52 5.46 -7.40
C ALA A 112 7.95 4.55 -8.49
N LEU A 113 8.55 4.54 -9.69
CA LEU A 113 8.16 3.63 -10.78
C LEU A 113 8.33 2.17 -10.40
N THR A 114 9.42 1.84 -9.70
CA THR A 114 9.67 0.47 -9.21
C THR A 114 8.61 0.06 -8.19
N ALA A 115 8.12 1.02 -7.40
CA ALA A 115 7.00 0.83 -6.47
C ALA A 115 5.61 0.88 -7.16
N GLY A 116 5.55 1.13 -8.48
CA GLY A 116 4.31 1.14 -9.26
C GLY A 116 3.62 2.50 -9.37
N PHE A 117 4.27 3.58 -8.96
CA PHE A 117 3.74 4.94 -9.02
C PHE A 117 4.34 5.73 -10.17
N LYS A 118 3.48 6.47 -10.88
CA LYS A 118 3.92 7.46 -11.88
C LYS A 118 3.75 8.85 -11.28
N LEU A 119 4.86 9.48 -10.89
CA LEU A 119 4.84 10.84 -10.32
C LEU A 119 4.51 11.88 -11.39
N LYS A 120 3.98 13.02 -10.95
CA LYS A 120 3.83 14.21 -11.77
C LYS A 120 5.19 14.86 -11.95
N THR A 121 5.58 15.08 -13.20
CA THR A 121 6.89 15.65 -13.53
C THR A 121 6.82 17.16 -13.75
N GLU A 122 7.98 17.80 -13.83
CA GLU A 122 8.08 19.23 -14.06
C GLU A 122 7.48 19.59 -15.43
N GLY A 123 6.40 20.37 -15.44
CA GLY A 123 5.72 20.83 -16.65
C GLY A 123 4.48 20.01 -17.07
N GLU A 124 4.11 18.98 -16.32
CA GLU A 124 2.81 18.28 -16.39
C GLU A 124 1.78 18.88 -15.42
#